data_AF-A0A2N7XT16-F1
#
_entry.id   AF-A0A2N7XT16-F1
#
_cell.length_a   1.000
_cell.length_b   1.000
_cell.length_c   1.000
_cell.angle_alpha   90.00
_cell.angle_beta   90.00
_cell.angle_gamma   90.00
#
_symmetry.space_group_name_H-M   'P 1'
#
loop_
_entity.id
_entity.type
_entity.pdbx_description
1 polymer ?
#
loop_
_entity_poly.entity_id
_entity_poly.type
_entity_poly.pdbx_seq_one_letter_code
_entity_poly.pdbx_strand_id
1 'polypeptide(L)'
;GLLSAIAEAEAKHGMTVLLILSFLRHLDEADAFATLEAAEPWLDRIAAVGLDSSELGHPPEKFARVFAAARAKGLKLVAHAGEEGPP
;
A
#
# COMPACT_ATOMS: atom_id res chain seq x y z
N GLY A 1 4.21 18.31 3.61
CA GLY A 1 4.24 16.89 3.21
C GLY A 1 2.84 16.40 2.88
N LEU A 2 2.61 15.10 2.73
CA LEU A 2 1.28 14.58 2.35
C LEU A 2 0.18 14.99 3.34
N LEU A 3 0.45 14.92 4.65
CA LEU A 3 -0.55 15.28 5.68
C LEU A 3 -0.97 16.76 5.61
N SER A 4 -0.04 17.68 5.34
CA SER A 4 -0.39 19.10 5.19
C SER A 4 -1.19 19.35 3.92
N ALA A 5 -0.89 18.62 2.84
CA ALA A 5 -1.66 18.72 1.59
C ALA A 5 -3.07 18.16 1.73
N ILE A 6 -3.27 17.09 2.52
CA ILE A 6 -4.59 16.55 2.84
C ILE A 6 -5.42 17.59 3.59
N ALA A 7 -4.88 18.19 4.65
CA ALA A 7 -5.57 19.21 5.43
C ALA A 7 -5.92 20.45 4.58
N GLU A 8 -5.02 20.84 3.68
CA GLU A 8 -5.25 21.94 2.74
C GLU A 8 -6.35 21.63 1.72
N ALA A 9 -6.37 20.40 1.18
CA ALA A 9 -7.40 19.96 0.23
C ALA A 9 -8.79 19.94 0.87
N GLU A 10 -8.90 19.52 2.14
CA GLU A 10 -10.14 19.60 2.90
C GLU A 10 -10.56 21.07 3.10
N ALA A 11 -9.65 21.92 3.61
CA ALA A 11 -9.97 23.32 3.92
C ALA A 11 -10.35 24.17 2.70
N LYS A 12 -9.68 23.94 1.55
CA LYS A 12 -9.90 24.74 0.33
C LYS A 12 -10.98 24.19 -0.58
N HIS A 13 -11.16 22.87 -0.59
CA HIS A 13 -11.98 22.20 -1.61
C HIS A 13 -13.04 21.27 -1.01
N GLY A 14 -13.08 21.07 0.32
CA GLY A 14 -14.00 20.13 0.96
C GLY A 14 -13.75 18.67 0.56
N MET A 15 -12.53 18.36 0.08
CA MET A 15 -12.19 17.01 -0.38
C MET A 15 -11.89 16.09 0.79
N THR A 16 -12.31 14.83 0.67
CA THR A 16 -11.84 13.74 1.54
C THR A 16 -10.68 13.03 0.86
N VAL A 17 -9.66 12.66 1.63
CA VAL A 17 -8.44 12.01 1.11
C VAL A 17 -8.05 10.86 2.03
N LEU A 18 -7.68 9.73 1.43
CA LEU A 18 -7.13 8.57 2.13
C LEU A 18 -5.77 8.21 1.52
N LEU A 19 -4.89 7.64 2.35
CA LEU A 19 -3.58 7.16 1.91
C LEU A 19 -3.58 5.62 1.78
N ILE A 20 -2.96 5.12 0.71
CA ILE A 20 -2.69 3.71 0.49
C ILE A 20 -1.18 3.53 0.37
N LEU A 21 -0.59 2.69 1.22
CA LEU A 21 0.84 2.37 1.18
C LEU A 21 1.07 1.18 0.24
N SER A 22 1.79 1.36 -0.85
CA SER A 22 2.08 0.28 -1.79
C SER A 22 3.37 -0.46 -1.48
N PHE A 23 3.33 -1.79 -1.60
CA PHE A 23 4.53 -2.63 -1.71
C PHE A 23 4.92 -2.79 -3.19
N LEU A 24 6.20 -2.63 -3.47
CA LEU A 24 6.75 -2.75 -4.82
C LEU A 24 6.98 -4.22 -5.16
N ARG A 25 6.18 -4.78 -6.08
CA ARG A 25 6.18 -6.24 -6.31
C ARG A 25 7.41 -6.77 -7.05
N HIS A 26 8.15 -5.88 -7.71
CA HIS A 26 9.44 -6.22 -8.32
C HIS A 26 10.57 -6.43 -7.31
N LEU A 27 10.40 -5.95 -6.07
CA LEU A 27 11.30 -6.20 -4.93
C LEU A 27 10.88 -7.47 -4.18
N ASP A 28 11.61 -7.86 -3.14
CA ASP A 28 11.28 -9.04 -2.34
C ASP A 28 10.25 -8.79 -1.23
N GLU A 29 9.61 -9.85 -0.74
CA GLU A 29 8.65 -9.73 0.37
C GLU A 29 9.30 -9.13 1.62
N ALA A 30 10.61 -9.34 1.81
CA ALA A 30 11.38 -8.73 2.89
C ALA A 30 11.37 -7.18 2.81
N ASP A 31 11.45 -6.60 1.62
CA ASP A 31 11.37 -5.15 1.41
C ASP A 31 9.96 -4.62 1.75
N ALA A 32 8.93 -5.41 1.45
CA ALA A 32 7.55 -5.09 1.82
C ALA A 32 7.36 -5.10 3.34
N PHE A 33 7.96 -6.05 4.06
CA PHE A 33 7.97 -6.06 5.53
C PHE A 33 8.71 -4.86 6.11
N ALA A 34 9.90 -4.53 5.59
CA ALA A 34 10.65 -3.35 6.02
C ALA A 34 9.83 -2.06 5.80
N THR A 35 9.10 -1.99 4.69
CA THR A 35 8.19 -0.87 4.39
C THR A 35 7.02 -0.80 5.37
N LEU A 36 6.42 -1.95 5.71
CA LEU A 36 5.33 -2.01 6.69
C LEU A 36 5.80 -1.64 8.10
N GLU A 37 7.00 -2.07 8.50
CA GLU A 37 7.62 -1.72 9.78
C GLU A 37 7.91 -0.22 9.87
N ALA A 38 8.51 0.36 8.82
CA ALA A 38 8.76 1.80 8.76
C ALA A 38 7.47 2.64 8.80
N ALA A 39 6.34 2.06 8.37
CA ALA A 39 5.03 2.70 8.39
C ALA A 39 4.30 2.61 9.75
N GLU A 40 4.79 1.80 10.71
CA GLU A 40 4.11 1.59 12.00
C GLU A 40 3.72 2.88 12.75
N PRO A 41 4.56 3.93 12.81
CA PRO A 41 4.21 5.19 13.47
C PRO A 41 3.08 5.97 12.77
N TRP A 42 2.69 5.57 11.57
CA TRP A 42 1.80 6.31 10.66
C TRP A 42 0.53 5.56 10.31
N LEU A 43 0.28 4.38 10.90
CA LEU A 43 -0.86 3.53 10.53
C LEU A 43 -2.21 4.20 10.77
N ASP A 44 -2.29 5.13 11.72
CA ASP A 44 -3.49 5.95 11.97
C ASP A 44 -3.75 7.02 10.88
N ARG A 45 -2.87 7.12 9.88
CA ARG A 45 -3.00 7.97 8.68
C ARG A 45 -3.11 7.17 7.39
N ILE A 46 -2.96 5.84 7.43
CA ILE A 46 -2.95 4.96 6.26
C ILE A 46 -4.21 4.09 6.30
N ALA A 47 -5.01 4.13 5.23
CA ALA A 47 -6.28 3.41 5.16
C ALA A 47 -6.13 1.97 4.65
N ALA A 48 -5.13 1.72 3.80
CA ALA A 48 -4.92 0.45 3.14
C ALA A 48 -3.46 0.21 2.77
N VAL A 49 -3.12 -1.03 2.45
CA VAL A 49 -1.90 -1.38 1.70
C VAL A 49 -2.24 -1.85 0.29
N GLY A 50 -1.34 -1.57 -0.64
CA GLY A 50 -1.38 -1.95 -2.04
C GLY A 50 -0.25 -2.90 -2.42
N LEU A 51 -0.40 -3.56 -3.59
CA LEU A 51 0.69 -4.21 -4.32
C LEU A 51 0.69 -3.65 -5.73
N ASP A 52 1.80 -3.12 -6.20
CA ASP A 52 1.92 -2.47 -7.51
C ASP A 52 3.30 -2.67 -8.15
N SER A 53 3.54 -1.96 -9.26
CA SER A 53 4.72 -2.06 -10.12
C SER A 53 4.72 -3.33 -11.00
N SER A 54 5.87 -3.68 -11.60
CA SER A 54 6.01 -4.70 -12.64
C SER A 54 5.36 -6.01 -12.23
N GLU A 55 4.28 -6.38 -12.91
CA GLU A 55 3.48 -7.55 -12.56
C GLU A 55 4.03 -8.82 -13.21
N LEU A 56 4.52 -8.72 -14.44
CA LEU A 56 5.06 -9.85 -15.18
C LEU A 56 6.29 -10.43 -14.45
N GLY A 57 6.23 -11.72 -14.10
CA GLY A 57 7.31 -12.42 -13.38
C GLY A 57 7.33 -12.18 -11.86
N HIS A 58 6.39 -11.39 -11.32
CA HIS A 58 6.34 -11.02 -9.90
C HIS A 58 4.99 -11.38 -9.29
N PRO A 59 4.68 -12.66 -9.09
CA PRO A 59 3.32 -13.10 -8.79
C PRO A 59 2.87 -12.68 -7.36
N PRO A 60 1.59 -12.38 -7.15
CA PRO A 60 1.10 -11.78 -5.90
C PRO A 60 1.21 -12.72 -4.69
N GLU A 61 1.20 -14.04 -4.89
CA GLU A 61 1.35 -15.03 -3.81
C GLU A 61 2.67 -14.89 -3.05
N LYS A 62 3.70 -14.28 -3.65
CA LYS A 62 4.96 -13.95 -2.98
C LYS A 62 4.77 -13.05 -1.76
N PHE A 63 3.71 -12.23 -1.75
CA PHE A 63 3.44 -11.20 -0.74
C PHE A 63 2.33 -11.59 0.25
N ALA A 64 1.91 -12.86 0.26
CA ALA A 64 0.81 -13.31 1.09
C ALA A 64 1.02 -13.06 2.59
N ARG A 65 2.27 -13.14 3.10
CA ARG A 65 2.56 -13.00 4.53
C ARG A 65 2.52 -11.54 4.95
N VAL A 66 3.08 -10.64 4.14
CA VAL A 66 3.02 -9.20 4.46
C VAL A 66 1.58 -8.67 4.38
N PHE A 67 0.76 -9.17 3.46
CA PHE A 67 -0.67 -8.85 3.40
C PHE A 67 -1.45 -9.37 4.62
N ALA A 68 -1.13 -10.57 5.11
CA ALA A 68 -1.70 -11.09 6.36
C ALA A 68 -1.29 -10.23 7.57
N ALA A 69 -0.03 -9.79 7.64
CA ALA A 69 0.47 -8.91 8.69
C ALA A 69 -0.20 -7.52 8.64
N ALA A 70 -0.38 -6.93 7.46
CA ALA A 70 -1.09 -5.67 7.29
C ALA A 70 -2.56 -5.77 7.75
N ARG A 71 -3.25 -6.89 7.43
CA ARG A 71 -4.61 -7.14 7.92
C ARG A 71 -4.66 -7.27 9.44
N ALA A 72 -3.70 -7.96 10.05
CA ALA A 72 -3.62 -8.08 11.50
C ALA A 72 -3.43 -6.72 12.20
N LYS A 73 -2.84 -5.75 11.50
CA LYS A 73 -2.72 -4.34 11.93
C LYS A 73 -3.95 -3.48 11.61
N GLY A 74 -5.03 -4.07 11.09
CA GLY A 74 -6.30 -3.39 10.81
C GLY A 74 -6.37 -2.66 9.46
N LEU A 75 -5.38 -2.81 8.59
CA LEU A 75 -5.35 -2.16 7.29
C LEU A 75 -6.23 -2.90 6.27
N LYS A 76 -6.87 -2.15 5.37
CA LYS A 76 -7.53 -2.72 4.19
C LYS A 76 -6.46 -3.21 3.21
N LEU A 77 -6.82 -4.19 2.37
CA LEU A 77 -5.90 -4.80 1.41
C LEU A 77 -6.42 -4.60 -0.01
N VAL A 78 -5.59 -4.08 -0.89
CA VAL A 78 -5.84 -3.98 -2.35
C VAL A 78 -4.59 -4.41 -3.11
N ALA A 79 -4.73 -4.83 -4.36
CA ALA A 79 -3.59 -5.21 -5.20
C ALA A 79 -3.94 -4.97 -6.67
N HIS A 80 -2.97 -4.51 -7.46
CA HIS A 80 -3.05 -4.58 -8.90
C HIS A 80 -2.97 -6.05 -9.31
N ALA A 81 -3.82 -6.47 -10.24
CA ALA A 81 -3.88 -7.84 -10.73
C ALA A 81 -4.44 -7.87 -12.16
N GLY A 82 -3.73 -8.52 -13.07
CA GLY A 82 -4.17 -8.68 -14.46
C GLY A 82 -3.95 -7.43 -15.33
N GLU A 83 -3.02 -6.56 -14.95
CA GLU A 83 -2.54 -5.45 -15.78
C GLU A 83 -1.48 -5.92 -16.79
N GLU A 84 -0.56 -6.80 -16.39
CA GLU A 84 0.53 -7.31 -17.25
C GLU A 84 0.57 -8.84 -17.42
N GLY A 85 -0.44 -9.60 -16.96
CA GLY A 85 -0.40 -11.07 -17.08
C GLY A 85 -1.73 -11.73 -17.42
N PRO A 86 -1.73 -12.85 -18.18
CA PRO A 86 -0.88 -13.25 -19.33
C PRO A 86 -1.36 -12.51 -20.62
N PRO A 87 -0.92 -12.83 -21.87
CA PRO A 87 -1.74 -12.44 -23.05
C PRO A 87 -3.21 -12.89 -22.92
#